data_AF-A0A1Y2GUE6-F1
#
_entry.id   AF-A0A1Y2GUE6-F1
#
_cell.length_a   1.000
_cell.length_b   1.000
_cell.length_c   1.000
_cell.angle_alpha   90.00
_cell.angle_beta   90.00
_cell.angle_gamma   90.00
#
_symmetry.space_group_name_H-M   'P 1'
#
loop_
_entity.id
_entity.type
_entity.pdbx_description
1 polymer ?
#
loop_
_entity_poly.entity_id
_entity_poly.type
_entity_poly.pdbx_seq_one_letter_code
_entity_poly.pdbx_strand_id
1 'polypeptide(L)'
;MKSLQSVYGARIARFGKKVNSHMIIALHIALLQQAPEKSGWLPYLKMLPKKFDTMPVRYPPELYELLPQNAMAHVNRQKAKILADYNCALEFLQTNADLLTRPLQYEDYEWAWLVVNTRCIYLDAKKQIAADNIALAPMLDFLNHTHDAKTEGFFCTKTKSYKIRTLLPYKKGEQVFINYGPHDNCFILVEYGFVTPNNPFNYVVVDNNFLQLPIPGETSGAKKEKLELLDRSGFLGDYVFHRNDVSFRLLVSLRLRLINPFLKSSVATQLAIAQWHNVVNGKLDQINLENERMVPVLLERLCDEMLVQAKSNLNILVS
;
A
#
# COMPACT_ATOMS: atom_id res chain seq x y z
N MET A 1 19.04 -6.38 21.78
CA MET A 1 17.69 -6.58 21.21
C MET A 1 16.94 -7.55 22.12
N LYS A 2 15.74 -7.21 22.58
CA LYS A 2 14.88 -8.16 23.30
C LYS A 2 13.92 -8.76 22.28
N SER A 3 14.03 -10.06 22.01
CA SER A 3 13.08 -10.75 21.14
C SER A 3 11.79 -10.99 21.92
N LEU A 4 10.63 -10.71 21.31
CA LEU A 4 9.34 -11.07 21.91
C LEU A 4 9.11 -12.59 21.90
N GLN A 5 9.87 -13.34 21.11
CA GLN A 5 9.82 -14.80 21.12
C GLN A 5 10.20 -15.38 22.49
N SER A 6 11.13 -14.76 23.21
CA SER A 6 11.48 -15.23 24.58
C SER A 6 10.43 -14.84 25.62
N VAL A 7 9.61 -13.82 25.35
CA VAL A 7 8.59 -13.32 26.28
C VAL A 7 7.26 -14.06 26.07
N TYR A 8 6.83 -14.19 24.81
CA TYR A 8 5.53 -14.72 24.45
C TYR A 8 5.59 -16.08 23.75
N GLY A 9 6.75 -16.58 23.31
CA GLY A 9 6.83 -17.77 22.45
C GLY A 9 6.17 -19.02 23.02
N ALA A 10 6.38 -19.32 24.30
CA ALA A 10 5.71 -20.44 24.96
C ALA A 10 4.20 -20.23 25.10
N ARG A 11 3.74 -18.99 25.34
CA ARG A 11 2.32 -18.64 25.43
C ARG A 11 1.64 -18.73 24.06
N ILE A 12 2.30 -18.25 23.01
CA ILE A 12 1.85 -18.34 21.62
C ILE A 12 1.73 -19.80 21.19
N ALA A 13 2.70 -20.65 21.53
CA ALA A 13 2.64 -22.08 21.22
C ALA A 13 1.43 -22.76 21.88
N ARG A 14 1.09 -22.39 23.14
CA ARG A 14 -0.10 -22.89 23.84
C ARG A 14 -1.41 -22.32 23.30
N PHE A 15 -1.39 -21.09 22.78
CA PHE A 15 -2.58 -20.44 22.22
C PHE A 15 -3.12 -21.19 20.99
N GLY A 16 -2.26 -21.89 20.25
CA GLY A 16 -2.68 -22.82 19.18
C GLY A 16 -3.30 -22.17 17.94
N LYS A 17 -3.39 -20.84 17.89
CA LYS A 17 -3.81 -20.06 16.71
C LYS A 17 -2.62 -19.34 16.08
N LYS A 18 -2.68 -19.11 14.77
CA LYS A 18 -1.69 -18.30 14.06
C LYS A 18 -1.81 -16.84 14.54
N VAL A 19 -0.73 -16.33 15.11
CA VAL A 19 -0.58 -14.91 15.46
C VAL A 19 0.42 -14.27 14.50
N ASN A 20 0.14 -13.03 14.09
CA ASN A 20 1.09 -12.26 13.29
C ASN A 20 1.97 -11.38 14.20
N SER A 21 3.16 -11.05 13.73
CA SER A 21 4.13 -10.30 14.55
C SER A 21 3.68 -8.89 14.90
N HIS A 22 2.88 -8.24 14.04
CA HIS A 22 2.34 -6.90 14.27
C HIS A 22 1.41 -6.88 15.48
N MET A 23 0.43 -7.78 15.50
CA MET A 23 -0.52 -7.96 16.60
C MET A 23 0.18 -8.18 17.95
N ILE A 24 1.24 -9.01 17.99
CA ILE A 24 1.99 -9.30 19.23
C ILE A 24 2.80 -8.09 19.70
N ILE A 25 3.43 -7.34 18.80
CA ILE A 25 4.14 -6.11 19.18
C ILE A 25 3.16 -5.04 19.65
N ALA A 26 2.01 -4.89 18.98
CA ALA A 26 0.96 -3.95 19.38
C ALA A 26 0.43 -4.30 20.79
N LEU A 27 0.15 -5.58 21.05
CA LEU A 27 -0.21 -6.05 22.39
C LEU A 27 0.89 -5.73 23.40
N HIS A 28 2.15 -6.00 23.07
CA HIS A 28 3.27 -5.70 23.97
C HIS A 28 3.34 -4.21 24.33
N ILE A 29 3.23 -3.32 23.35
CA ILE A 29 3.23 -1.87 23.56
C ILE A 29 2.03 -1.43 24.41
N ALA A 30 0.83 -1.95 24.15
CA ALA A 30 -0.36 -1.64 24.94
C ALA A 30 -0.20 -2.08 26.41
N LEU A 31 0.36 -3.27 26.66
CA LEU A 31 0.63 -3.77 28.01
C LEU A 31 1.69 -2.91 28.74
N LEU A 32 2.77 -2.54 28.05
CA LEU A 32 3.79 -1.66 28.61
C LEU A 32 3.19 -0.29 29.02
N GLN A 33 2.23 0.22 28.25
CA GLN A 33 1.57 1.48 28.50
C GLN A 33 0.64 1.46 29.73
N GLN A 34 0.22 0.28 30.21
CA GLN A 34 -0.58 0.17 31.44
C GLN A 34 0.27 0.44 32.71
N ALA A 35 1.57 0.16 32.66
CA ALA A 35 2.49 0.39 33.77
C ALA A 35 3.88 0.86 33.28
N PRO A 36 3.95 2.03 32.61
CA PRO A 36 5.14 2.45 31.88
C PRO A 36 6.34 2.67 32.80
N GLU A 37 6.10 3.16 34.02
CA GLU A 37 7.14 3.42 35.03
C GLU A 37 7.82 2.13 35.55
N LYS A 38 7.19 0.96 35.36
CA LYS A 38 7.79 -0.35 35.68
C LYS A 38 8.60 -0.93 34.51
N SER A 39 8.58 -0.28 33.35
CA SER A 39 9.22 -0.76 32.13
C SER A 39 10.57 -0.10 31.89
N GLY A 40 11.59 -0.90 31.57
CA GLY A 40 12.87 -0.38 31.05
C GLY A 40 12.73 0.35 29.70
N TRP A 41 11.55 0.29 29.05
CA TRP A 41 11.23 1.01 27.82
C TRP A 41 10.59 2.38 28.06
N LEU A 42 10.44 2.82 29.32
CA LEU A 42 9.85 4.11 29.66
C LEU A 42 10.40 5.30 28.82
N PRO A 43 11.73 5.44 28.57
CA PRO A 43 12.23 6.53 27.74
C PRO A 43 11.66 6.50 26.32
N TYR A 44 11.59 5.32 25.70
CA TYR A 44 11.02 5.16 24.37
C TYR A 44 9.51 5.43 24.35
N LEU A 45 8.76 4.90 25.31
CA LEU A 45 7.30 5.14 25.43
C LEU A 45 6.97 6.62 25.62
N LYS A 46 7.84 7.37 26.33
CA LYS A 46 7.69 8.83 26.49
C LYS A 46 7.86 9.58 25.17
N MET A 47 8.68 9.08 24.24
CA MET A 47 8.94 9.69 22.94
C MET A 47 7.91 9.32 21.85
N LEU A 48 7.12 8.25 22.04
CA LEU A 48 6.10 7.85 21.08
C LEU A 48 4.98 8.92 20.95
N PRO A 49 4.41 9.10 19.73
CA PRO A 49 3.27 9.98 19.51
C PRO A 49 2.12 9.64 20.45
N LYS A 50 1.47 10.68 20.99
CA LYS A 50 0.32 10.52 21.89
C LYS A 50 -1.00 10.41 21.14
N LYS A 51 -1.05 10.91 19.89
CA LYS A 51 -2.22 10.94 19.05
C LYS A 51 -1.84 10.64 17.60
N PHE A 52 -2.81 10.15 16.85
CA PHE A 52 -2.72 9.82 15.43
C PHE A 52 -3.86 10.47 14.66
N ASP A 53 -4.21 11.71 15.01
CA ASP A 53 -5.37 12.43 14.47
C ASP A 53 -5.22 12.72 12.97
N THR A 54 -4.00 12.62 12.43
CA THR A 54 -3.72 12.75 10.99
C THR A 54 -3.93 11.46 10.20
N MET A 55 -4.11 10.31 10.88
CA MET A 55 -4.38 9.03 10.24
C MET A 55 -5.88 8.92 9.91
N PRO A 56 -6.25 8.61 8.66
CA PRO A 56 -7.65 8.48 8.23
C PRO A 56 -8.52 7.52 9.04
N VAL A 57 -7.92 6.50 9.66
CA VAL A 57 -8.63 5.57 10.57
C VAL A 57 -9.26 6.27 11.78
N ARG A 58 -8.66 7.40 12.20
CA ARG A 58 -9.09 8.24 13.33
C ARG A 58 -9.82 9.51 12.88
N TYR A 59 -10.05 9.70 11.58
CA TYR A 59 -10.78 10.87 11.10
C TYR A 59 -12.22 10.87 11.61
N PRO A 60 -12.75 12.05 11.98
CA PRO A 60 -14.17 12.19 12.19
C PRO A 60 -14.91 12.05 10.84
N PRO A 61 -16.22 11.77 10.85
CA PRO A 61 -16.99 11.50 9.63
C PRO A 61 -16.81 12.56 8.55
N GLU A 62 -16.76 13.84 8.93
CA GLU A 62 -16.67 14.96 8.01
C GLU A 62 -15.37 14.96 7.21
N LEU A 63 -14.26 14.51 7.81
CA LEU A 63 -12.98 14.36 7.09
C LEU A 63 -12.89 13.03 6.34
N TYR A 64 -13.50 11.97 6.87
CA TYR A 64 -13.52 10.66 6.24
C TYR A 64 -14.28 10.68 4.91
N GLU A 65 -15.40 11.41 4.84
CA GLU A 65 -16.24 11.54 3.64
C GLU A 65 -15.54 12.30 2.50
N LEU A 66 -14.49 13.07 2.80
CA LEU A 66 -13.66 13.77 1.81
C LEU A 66 -12.57 12.88 1.19
N LEU A 67 -12.35 11.67 1.72
CA LEU A 67 -11.35 10.76 1.20
C LEU A 67 -11.76 10.22 -0.18
N PRO A 68 -10.82 10.04 -1.11
CA PRO A 68 -11.12 9.36 -2.37
C PRO A 68 -11.48 7.89 -2.11
N GLN A 69 -12.25 7.29 -3.02
CA GLN A 69 -12.81 5.95 -2.84
C GLN A 69 -11.76 4.86 -2.55
N ASN A 70 -10.60 4.94 -3.21
CA ASN A 70 -9.48 4.03 -2.97
C ASN A 70 -8.92 4.16 -1.54
N ALA A 71 -8.79 5.39 -1.03
CA ALA A 71 -8.37 5.63 0.35
C ALA A 71 -9.42 5.11 1.34
N MET A 72 -10.70 5.40 1.14
CA MET A 72 -11.78 4.86 1.99
C MET A 72 -11.75 3.33 2.06
N ALA A 73 -11.61 2.67 0.91
CA ALA A 73 -11.52 1.21 0.87
C ALA A 73 -10.30 0.68 1.65
N HIS A 74 -9.16 1.38 1.56
CA HIS A 74 -7.95 1.03 2.32
C HIS A 74 -8.17 1.24 3.83
N VAL A 75 -8.73 2.38 4.24
CA VAL A 75 -9.04 2.67 5.64
C VAL A 75 -9.98 1.63 6.24
N ASN A 76 -11.01 1.22 5.50
CA ASN A 76 -11.93 0.19 5.98
C ASN A 76 -11.24 -1.16 6.17
N ARG A 77 -10.32 -1.55 5.27
CA ARG A 77 -9.49 -2.74 5.47
C ARG A 77 -8.58 -2.60 6.71
N GLN A 78 -8.02 -1.42 6.94
CA GLN A 78 -7.18 -1.15 8.10
C GLN A 78 -7.99 -1.22 9.41
N LYS A 79 -9.19 -0.61 9.47
CA LYS A 79 -10.14 -0.73 10.60
C LYS A 79 -10.50 -2.19 10.89
N ALA A 80 -10.85 -2.95 9.85
CA ALA A 80 -11.17 -4.37 10.00
C ALA A 80 -9.98 -5.18 10.53
N LYS A 81 -8.76 -4.86 10.08
CA LYS A 81 -7.53 -5.50 10.55
C LYS A 81 -7.23 -5.18 12.02
N ILE A 82 -7.32 -3.91 12.43
CA ILE A 82 -7.15 -3.50 13.83
C ILE A 82 -8.12 -4.26 14.73
N LEU A 83 -9.40 -4.31 14.34
CA LEU A 83 -10.42 -5.01 15.11
C LEU A 83 -10.16 -6.52 15.19
N ALA A 84 -9.73 -7.15 14.08
CA ALA A 84 -9.39 -8.57 14.07
C ALA A 84 -8.17 -8.87 14.97
N ASP A 85 -7.12 -8.06 14.89
CA ASP A 85 -5.92 -8.19 15.71
C ASP A 85 -6.24 -7.94 17.21
N TYR A 86 -7.11 -6.97 17.51
CA TYR A 86 -7.61 -6.71 18.87
C TYR A 86 -8.38 -7.89 19.45
N ASN A 87 -9.33 -8.46 18.69
CA ASN A 87 -10.08 -9.63 19.13
C ASN A 87 -9.16 -10.82 19.36
N CYS A 88 -8.17 -11.04 18.49
CA CYS A 88 -7.15 -12.06 18.69
C CYS A 88 -6.32 -11.79 19.96
N ALA A 89 -6.01 -10.53 20.26
CA ALA A 89 -5.31 -10.14 21.50
C ALA A 89 -6.15 -10.45 22.75
N LEU A 90 -7.45 -10.16 22.72
CA LEU A 90 -8.36 -10.50 23.82
C LEU A 90 -8.42 -12.01 24.05
N GLU A 91 -8.57 -12.81 22.99
CA GLU A 91 -8.56 -14.28 23.09
C GLU A 91 -7.22 -14.79 23.65
N PHE A 92 -6.09 -14.24 23.19
CA PHE A 92 -4.79 -14.58 23.73
C PHE A 92 -4.70 -14.27 25.23
N LEU A 93 -5.23 -13.13 25.66
CA LEU A 93 -5.22 -12.70 27.06
C LEU A 93 -6.13 -13.53 27.98
N GLN A 94 -7.15 -14.23 27.46
CA GLN A 94 -8.02 -15.09 28.28
C GLN A 94 -7.23 -16.17 29.04
N THR A 95 -6.17 -16.71 28.43
CA THR A 95 -5.28 -17.71 29.05
C THR A 95 -3.97 -17.11 29.58
N ASN A 96 -3.82 -15.78 29.48
CA ASN A 96 -2.60 -15.04 29.84
C ASN A 96 -2.94 -13.75 30.62
N ALA A 97 -3.97 -13.81 31.46
CA ALA A 97 -4.50 -12.65 32.19
C ALA A 97 -3.48 -12.06 33.18
N ASP A 98 -2.48 -12.83 33.59
CA ASP A 98 -1.37 -12.39 34.44
C ASP A 98 -0.50 -11.31 33.79
N LEU A 99 -0.61 -11.11 32.47
CA LEU A 99 0.06 -10.03 31.76
C LEU A 99 -0.60 -8.66 31.96
N LEU A 100 -1.87 -8.61 32.36
CA LEU A 100 -2.65 -7.39 32.49
C LEU A 100 -2.52 -6.79 33.89
N THR A 101 -2.40 -5.46 33.96
CA THR A 101 -2.63 -4.74 35.22
C THR A 101 -4.05 -4.18 35.30
N ARG A 102 -4.71 -4.02 34.15
CA ARG A 102 -6.12 -3.67 33.99
C ARG A 102 -6.68 -4.25 32.69
N PRO A 103 -8.01 -4.36 32.52
CA PRO A 103 -8.59 -4.80 31.25
C PRO A 103 -8.09 -3.96 30.06
N LEU A 104 -7.66 -4.65 29.00
CA LEU A 104 -7.22 -4.01 27.76
C LEU A 104 -8.42 -3.31 27.10
N GLN A 105 -8.31 -2.01 26.85
CA GLN A 105 -9.32 -1.25 26.12
C GLN A 105 -8.99 -1.21 24.63
N TYR A 106 -10.00 -1.04 23.79
CA TYR A 106 -9.83 -0.95 22.34
C TYR A 106 -8.94 0.23 21.96
N GLU A 107 -9.12 1.39 22.60
CA GLU A 107 -8.38 2.62 22.32
C GLU A 107 -6.88 2.49 22.63
N ASP A 108 -6.53 1.80 23.73
CA ASP A 108 -5.13 1.53 24.07
C ASP A 108 -4.48 0.63 23.01
N TYR A 109 -5.22 -0.37 22.54
CA TYR A 109 -4.73 -1.31 21.54
C TYR A 109 -4.63 -0.67 20.16
N GLU A 110 -5.65 0.09 19.74
CA GLU A 110 -5.63 0.83 18.47
C GLU A 110 -4.46 1.82 18.43
N TRP A 111 -4.23 2.57 19.51
CA TRP A 111 -3.05 3.43 19.62
C TRP A 111 -1.75 2.64 19.45
N ALA A 112 -1.60 1.51 20.15
CA ALA A 112 -0.41 0.67 20.06
C ALA A 112 -0.26 0.04 18.66
N TRP A 113 -1.35 -0.33 18.01
CA TRP A 113 -1.38 -0.85 16.65
C TRP A 113 -0.88 0.21 15.66
N LEU A 114 -1.33 1.46 15.79
CA LEU A 114 -0.88 2.58 14.96
C LEU A 114 0.59 2.93 15.23
N VAL A 115 1.06 2.83 16.48
CA VAL A 115 2.49 2.93 16.79
C VAL A 115 3.28 1.90 15.99
N VAL A 116 2.88 0.62 16.01
CA VAL A 116 3.60 -0.43 15.27
C VAL A 116 3.52 -0.21 13.78
N ASN A 117 2.34 0.10 13.26
CA ASN A 117 2.10 0.30 11.83
C ASN A 117 2.98 1.41 11.24
N THR A 118 3.06 2.54 11.93
CA THR A 118 3.76 3.73 11.45
C THR A 118 5.27 3.68 11.65
N ARG A 119 5.81 2.76 12.46
CA ARG A 119 7.20 2.80 12.97
C ARG A 119 7.98 1.49 12.87
N CYS A 120 7.33 0.38 12.56
CA CYS A 120 8.04 -0.89 12.48
C CYS A 120 8.98 -0.94 11.27
N ILE A 121 10.09 -1.66 11.44
CA ILE A 121 11.04 -1.96 10.37
C ILE A 121 11.07 -3.46 10.11
N TYR A 122 11.34 -3.84 8.87
CA TYR A 122 11.64 -5.22 8.53
C TYR A 122 13.12 -5.51 8.82
N LEU A 123 13.38 -6.57 9.59
CA LEU A 123 14.75 -6.94 9.98
C LEU A 123 15.57 -7.56 8.83
N ASP A 124 14.90 -8.15 7.84
CA ASP A 124 15.52 -8.63 6.59
C ASP A 124 14.96 -7.84 5.40
N ALA A 125 15.65 -6.76 5.04
CA ALA A 125 15.28 -5.92 3.89
C ALA A 125 15.34 -6.68 2.55
N LYS A 126 16.11 -7.78 2.45
CA LYS A 126 16.27 -8.58 1.23
C LYS A 126 15.21 -9.66 1.08
N LYS A 127 14.54 -10.04 2.18
CA LYS A 127 13.45 -11.03 2.20
C LYS A 127 12.21 -10.44 2.85
N GLN A 128 11.64 -9.41 2.19
CA GLN A 128 10.26 -8.92 2.46
C GLN A 128 9.18 -10.03 2.36
N ILE A 129 9.57 -11.26 2.00
CA ILE A 129 8.76 -12.46 1.85
C ILE A 129 8.32 -13.04 3.21
N ALA A 130 9.10 -12.85 4.29
CA ALA A 130 8.68 -13.28 5.63
C ALA A 130 7.92 -12.14 6.32
N ALA A 131 6.62 -12.02 6.03
CA ALA A 131 5.70 -11.01 6.54
C ALA A 131 5.61 -10.89 8.09
N ASP A 132 6.33 -11.75 8.82
CA ASP A 132 6.32 -11.85 10.28
C ASP A 132 7.67 -11.48 10.94
N ASN A 133 8.58 -10.77 10.27
CA ASN A 133 9.88 -10.37 10.85
C ASN A 133 10.07 -8.85 10.96
N ILE A 134 9.21 -8.22 11.77
CA ILE A 134 9.25 -6.79 12.05
C ILE A 134 9.75 -6.48 13.46
N ALA A 135 10.24 -5.26 13.66
CA ALA A 135 10.64 -4.76 14.98
C ALA A 135 10.34 -3.27 15.13
N LEU A 136 10.08 -2.83 16.36
CA LEU A 136 10.25 -1.43 16.73
C LEU A 136 11.70 -1.20 17.13
N ALA A 137 12.33 -0.20 16.52
CA ALA A 137 13.73 0.11 16.72
C ALA A 137 13.87 1.55 17.21
N PRO A 138 13.87 1.77 18.54
CA PRO A 138 14.00 3.11 19.11
C PRO A 138 15.17 3.89 18.51
N MET A 139 14.98 5.18 18.29
CA MET A 139 15.88 6.11 17.59
C MET A 139 15.83 5.99 16.06
N LEU A 140 15.79 4.77 15.51
CA LEU A 140 15.72 4.59 14.06
C LEU A 140 14.34 4.97 13.51
N ASP A 141 13.28 4.70 14.28
CA ASP A 141 11.90 5.01 13.93
C ASP A 141 11.52 6.51 14.09
N PHE A 142 12.51 7.38 14.36
CA PHE A 142 12.36 8.83 14.31
C PHE A 142 12.84 9.44 12.99
N LEU A 143 13.47 8.65 12.12
CA LEU A 143 13.91 9.11 10.81
C LEU A 143 12.68 9.25 9.90
N ASN A 144 12.44 10.46 9.40
CA ASN A 144 11.30 10.73 8.53
C ASN A 144 11.53 10.26 7.09
N HIS A 145 10.44 10.21 6.33
CA HIS A 145 10.42 9.82 4.93
C HIS A 145 10.84 10.96 3.98
N THR A 146 11.62 10.60 2.96
CA THR A 146 11.61 11.28 1.66
C THR A 146 11.89 10.28 0.55
N HIS A 147 11.31 10.50 -0.63
CA HIS A 147 11.56 9.66 -1.81
C HIS A 147 13.00 9.77 -2.32
N ASP A 148 13.68 10.88 -2.04
CA ASP A 148 15.07 11.13 -2.45
C ASP A 148 16.11 10.40 -1.58
N ALA A 149 15.72 9.93 -0.39
CA ALA A 149 16.65 9.29 0.52
C ALA A 149 17.15 7.96 -0.06
N LYS A 150 18.47 7.81 -0.11
CA LYS A 150 19.12 6.55 -0.45
C LYS A 150 19.79 6.01 0.80
N THR A 151 19.27 4.90 1.31
CA THR A 151 19.76 4.28 2.55
C THR A 151 19.89 2.77 2.39
N GLU A 152 20.79 2.19 3.17
CA GLU A 152 20.98 0.75 3.28
C GLU A 152 20.72 0.33 4.73
N GLY A 153 19.72 -0.52 4.94
CA GLY A 153 19.42 -1.16 6.23
C GLY A 153 20.00 -2.57 6.29
N PHE A 154 20.75 -2.89 7.35
CA PHE A 154 21.31 -4.23 7.52
C PHE A 154 21.49 -4.60 9.00
N PHE A 155 21.37 -5.89 9.30
CA PHE A 155 21.69 -6.42 10.62
C PHE A 155 23.18 -6.74 10.74
N CYS A 156 23.87 -6.08 11.66
CA CYS A 156 25.28 -6.33 11.95
C CYS A 156 25.39 -7.43 13.01
N THR A 157 25.77 -8.65 12.59
CA THR A 157 25.91 -9.82 13.47
C THR A 157 26.98 -9.63 14.54
N LYS A 158 28.09 -8.94 14.22
CA LYS A 158 29.18 -8.66 15.16
C LYS A 158 28.72 -7.79 16.34
N THR A 159 27.98 -6.72 16.09
CA THR A 159 27.47 -5.82 17.13
C THR A 159 26.07 -6.18 17.62
N LYS A 160 25.45 -7.24 17.06
CA LYS A 160 24.06 -7.66 17.33
C LYS A 160 23.07 -6.49 17.26
N SER A 161 23.23 -5.63 16.26
CA SER A 161 22.45 -4.40 16.10
C SER A 161 21.97 -4.21 14.66
N TYR A 162 20.79 -3.64 14.49
CA TYR A 162 20.35 -3.13 13.20
C TYR A 162 21.04 -1.80 12.91
N LYS A 163 21.48 -1.59 11.67
CA LYS A 163 22.17 -0.37 11.23
C LYS A 163 21.47 0.16 9.99
N ILE A 164 21.31 1.48 9.93
CA ILE A 164 20.93 2.20 8.73
C ILE A 164 22.12 3.07 8.34
N ARG A 165 22.52 3.00 7.08
CA ARG A 165 23.58 3.83 6.50
C ARG A 165 22.97 4.68 5.39
N THR A 166 23.25 5.98 5.40
CA THR A 166 22.93 6.82 4.25
C THR A 166 23.97 6.66 3.14
N LEU A 167 23.50 6.68 1.90
CA LEU A 167 24.32 6.66 0.69
C LEU A 167 24.46 8.07 0.09
N LEU A 168 23.90 9.09 0.75
CA LEU A 168 23.99 10.49 0.36
C LEU A 168 24.66 11.31 1.48
N PRO A 169 25.43 12.36 1.14
CA PRO A 169 25.99 13.24 2.14
C PRO A 169 24.90 14.11 2.80
N TYR A 170 25.09 14.40 4.08
CA TYR A 170 24.29 15.39 4.83
C TYR A 170 25.23 16.42 5.47
N LYS A 171 24.85 17.69 5.44
CA LYS A 171 25.55 18.76 6.14
C LYS A 171 25.16 18.77 7.62
N LYS A 172 26.04 19.32 8.45
CA LYS A 172 25.75 19.53 9.87
C LYS A 172 24.48 20.38 10.02
N GLY A 173 23.52 19.86 10.79
CA GLY A 173 22.24 20.53 11.05
C GLY A 173 21.12 20.14 10.08
N GLU A 174 21.41 19.40 9.01
CA GLU A 174 20.37 18.86 8.13
C GLU A 174 19.66 17.67 8.80
N GLN A 175 18.36 17.57 8.55
CA GLN A 175 17.58 16.41 8.94
C GLN A 175 17.99 15.20 8.10
N VAL A 176 18.24 14.07 8.75
CA VAL A 176 18.53 12.81 8.08
C VAL A 176 17.22 12.07 7.81
N PHE A 177 17.02 11.67 6.57
CA PHE A 177 15.83 10.94 6.13
C PHE A 177 16.14 9.50 5.73
N ILE A 178 15.10 8.67 5.73
CA ILE A 178 15.07 7.35 5.11
C ILE A 178 13.97 7.30 4.04
N ASN A 179 14.00 6.29 3.18
CA ASN A 179 12.90 6.01 2.28
C ASN A 179 12.06 4.87 2.87
N TYR A 180 10.74 5.06 2.97
CA TYR A 180 9.82 4.08 3.57
C TYR A 180 9.38 3.02 2.55
N GLY A 181 9.60 3.27 1.27
CA GLY A 181 9.20 2.42 0.16
C GLY A 181 8.64 3.24 -1.01
N PRO A 182 8.51 2.63 -2.20
CA PRO A 182 7.94 3.27 -3.39
C PRO A 182 6.41 3.33 -3.31
N HIS A 183 5.88 4.12 -2.37
CA HIS A 183 4.45 4.20 -2.08
C HIS A 183 3.83 5.49 -2.61
N ASP A 184 2.61 5.40 -3.11
CA ASP A 184 1.82 6.57 -3.52
C ASP A 184 1.24 7.31 -2.29
N ASN A 185 0.75 8.53 -2.48
CA ASN A 185 0.22 9.33 -1.40
C ASN A 185 -1.06 8.76 -0.76
N CYS A 186 -1.86 7.95 -1.46
CA CYS A 186 -2.99 7.27 -0.83
C CYS A 186 -2.48 6.28 0.23
N PHE A 187 -1.51 5.44 -0.13
CA PHE A 187 -0.89 4.52 0.80
C PHE A 187 -0.20 5.26 1.96
N ILE A 188 0.61 6.29 1.66
CA ILE A 188 1.34 7.03 2.71
C ILE A 188 0.37 7.69 3.69
N LEU A 189 -0.72 8.25 3.20
CA LEU A 189 -1.73 8.88 4.06
C LEU A 189 -2.38 7.87 5.00
N VAL A 190 -2.80 6.71 4.48
CA VAL A 190 -3.50 5.70 5.27
C VAL A 190 -2.56 4.97 6.24
N GLU A 191 -1.30 4.71 5.85
CA GLU A 191 -0.37 3.91 6.66
C GLU A 191 0.51 4.75 7.59
N TYR A 192 0.77 6.02 7.26
CA TYR A 192 1.67 6.91 8.01
C TYR A 192 1.08 8.28 8.39
N GLY A 193 -0.07 8.67 7.85
CA GLY A 193 -0.79 9.87 8.27
C GLY A 193 -0.23 11.17 7.71
N PHE A 194 0.42 11.14 6.55
CA PHE A 194 0.87 12.32 5.81
C PHE A 194 0.87 12.08 4.29
N VAL A 195 1.09 13.14 3.51
CA VAL A 195 1.35 13.06 2.06
C VAL A 195 2.62 13.82 1.72
N THR A 196 3.27 13.49 0.61
CA THR A 196 4.44 14.25 0.14
C THR A 196 4.15 14.99 -1.16
N PRO A 197 4.62 16.24 -1.30
CA PRO A 197 4.49 16.97 -2.56
C PRO A 197 5.34 16.29 -3.63
N ASN A 198 4.88 16.33 -4.88
CA ASN A 198 5.60 15.79 -6.05
C ASN A 198 6.06 14.34 -5.90
N ASN A 199 5.33 13.51 -5.14
CA ASN A 199 5.66 12.09 -4.97
C ASN A 199 5.74 11.37 -6.34
N PRO A 200 6.93 10.87 -6.75
CA PRO A 200 7.11 10.25 -8.06
C PRO A 200 6.38 8.90 -8.18
N PHE A 201 5.98 8.31 -7.06
CA PHE A 201 5.25 7.04 -7.03
C PHE A 201 3.73 7.21 -7.10
N ASN A 202 3.22 8.45 -7.16
CA ASN A 202 1.81 8.68 -7.36
C ASN A 202 1.33 8.12 -8.71
N TYR A 203 0.14 7.54 -8.67
CA TYR A 203 -0.58 7.08 -9.85
C TYR A 203 -2.08 7.32 -9.68
N VAL A 204 -2.81 7.24 -10.78
CA VAL A 204 -4.27 7.35 -10.77
C VAL A 204 -4.87 6.12 -11.44
N VAL A 205 -5.81 5.48 -10.75
CA VAL A 205 -6.52 4.29 -11.25
C VAL A 205 -7.61 4.70 -12.23
N VAL A 206 -7.72 3.99 -13.35
CA VAL A 206 -8.65 4.31 -14.45
C VAL A 206 -9.49 3.13 -14.91
N ASP A 207 -9.66 2.12 -14.06
CA ASP A 207 -10.41 0.91 -14.41
C ASP A 207 -11.83 1.21 -14.90
N ASN A 208 -12.57 2.05 -14.17
CA ASN A 208 -13.93 2.42 -14.54
C ASN A 208 -13.97 3.25 -15.84
N ASN A 209 -13.08 4.23 -15.98
CA ASN A 209 -12.97 5.05 -17.19
C ASN A 209 -12.63 4.19 -18.40
N PHE A 210 -11.66 3.27 -18.28
CA PHE A 210 -11.32 2.31 -19.32
C PHE A 210 -12.54 1.46 -19.71
N LEU A 211 -13.26 0.90 -18.73
CA LEU A 211 -14.44 0.07 -19.01
C LEU A 211 -15.55 0.86 -19.71
N GLN A 212 -15.66 2.17 -19.48
CA GLN A 212 -16.68 3.03 -20.09
C GLN A 212 -16.22 3.66 -21.40
N LEU A 213 -14.92 3.71 -21.66
CA LEU A 213 -14.31 4.34 -22.84
C LEU A 213 -14.93 3.81 -24.14
N PRO A 214 -15.57 4.65 -24.96
CA PRO A 214 -16.07 4.24 -26.26
C PRO A 214 -14.93 4.18 -27.29
N ILE A 215 -14.88 3.08 -28.04
CA ILE A 215 -13.85 2.82 -29.04
C ILE A 215 -14.49 2.86 -30.44
N PRO A 216 -13.98 3.67 -31.38
CA PRO A 216 -14.51 3.74 -32.73
C PRO A 216 -14.55 2.35 -33.41
N GLY A 217 -15.70 1.98 -33.96
CA GLY A 217 -15.92 0.70 -34.64
C GLY A 217 -16.04 -0.53 -33.71
N GLU A 218 -15.96 -0.36 -32.39
CA GLU A 218 -16.15 -1.45 -31.44
C GLU A 218 -17.64 -1.61 -31.11
N THR A 219 -18.22 -2.76 -31.50
CA THR A 219 -19.59 -3.11 -31.11
C THR A 219 -19.64 -3.61 -29.66
N SER A 220 -20.82 -3.56 -29.03
CA SER A 220 -21.00 -4.09 -27.66
C SER A 220 -20.62 -5.57 -27.53
N GLY A 221 -20.88 -6.37 -28.58
CA GLY A 221 -20.48 -7.78 -28.64
C GLY A 221 -18.96 -7.94 -28.70
N ALA A 222 -18.30 -7.20 -29.59
CA ALA A 222 -16.84 -7.19 -29.69
C ALA A 222 -16.17 -6.75 -28.38
N LYS A 223 -16.67 -5.68 -27.75
CA LYS A 223 -16.19 -5.19 -26.45
C LYS A 223 -16.23 -6.31 -25.40
N LYS A 224 -17.37 -7.00 -25.28
CA LYS A 224 -17.53 -8.10 -24.33
C LYS A 224 -16.49 -9.20 -24.55
N GLU A 225 -16.34 -9.69 -25.78
CA GLU A 225 -15.39 -10.75 -26.11
C GLU A 225 -13.93 -10.35 -25.85
N LYS A 226 -13.57 -9.08 -26.11
CA LYS A 226 -12.23 -8.55 -25.83
C LYS A 226 -11.97 -8.43 -24.34
N LEU A 227 -12.93 -7.95 -23.54
CA LEU A 227 -12.80 -7.91 -22.08
C LEU A 227 -12.65 -9.32 -21.48
N GLU A 228 -13.39 -10.31 -21.97
CA GLU A 228 -13.22 -11.72 -21.58
C GLU A 228 -11.85 -12.30 -21.98
N LEU A 229 -11.26 -11.83 -23.07
CA LEU A 229 -9.90 -12.21 -23.46
C LEU A 229 -8.85 -11.56 -22.54
N LEU A 230 -9.03 -10.30 -22.16
CA LEU A 230 -8.15 -9.63 -21.19
C LEU A 230 -8.19 -10.35 -19.84
N ASP A 231 -9.38 -10.70 -19.37
CA ASP A 231 -9.56 -11.40 -18.10
C ASP A 231 -8.83 -12.75 -18.09
N ARG A 232 -9.08 -13.59 -19.09
CA ARG A 232 -8.42 -14.89 -19.24
C ARG A 232 -6.91 -14.79 -19.46
N SER A 233 -6.43 -13.67 -20.00
CA SER A 233 -5.00 -13.40 -20.18
C SER A 233 -4.36 -12.75 -18.95
N GLY A 234 -5.14 -12.42 -17.92
CA GLY A 234 -4.67 -11.78 -16.70
C GLY A 234 -4.37 -10.29 -16.85
N PHE A 235 -4.91 -9.61 -17.87
CA PHE A 235 -4.71 -8.19 -18.17
C PHE A 235 -5.93 -7.30 -17.90
N LEU A 236 -7.04 -7.86 -17.41
CA LEU A 236 -8.20 -7.05 -17.00
C LEU A 236 -7.95 -6.36 -15.65
N GLY A 237 -8.15 -5.04 -15.59
CA GLY A 237 -7.99 -4.23 -14.37
C GLY A 237 -6.55 -3.80 -14.07
N ASP A 238 -6.34 -3.10 -12.96
CA ASP A 238 -5.07 -2.46 -12.57
C ASP A 238 -4.53 -1.51 -13.64
N TYR A 239 -5.45 -0.78 -14.28
CA TYR A 239 -5.11 0.26 -15.24
C TYR A 239 -4.79 1.55 -14.51
N VAL A 240 -3.59 2.08 -14.73
CA VAL A 240 -3.15 3.29 -14.03
C VAL A 240 -2.39 4.23 -14.96
N PHE A 241 -2.51 5.52 -14.67
CA PHE A 241 -1.62 6.57 -15.15
C PHE A 241 -0.60 6.91 -14.08
N HIS A 242 0.67 6.94 -14.46
CA HIS A 242 1.74 7.60 -13.71
C HIS A 242 1.95 9.01 -14.28
N ARG A 243 2.76 9.82 -13.59
CA ARG A 243 3.01 11.22 -14.01
C ARG A 243 3.49 11.35 -15.46
N ASN A 244 4.36 10.45 -15.91
CA ASN A 244 4.99 10.50 -17.24
C ASN A 244 4.87 9.17 -18.00
N ASP A 245 3.99 8.27 -17.54
CA ASP A 245 3.90 6.91 -18.09
C ASP A 245 2.51 6.31 -17.80
N VAL A 246 2.21 5.18 -18.40
CA VAL A 246 0.97 4.41 -18.21
C VAL A 246 1.30 2.96 -17.92
N SER A 247 0.43 2.25 -17.20
CA SER A 247 0.70 0.83 -16.99
C SER A 247 0.71 0.06 -18.31
N PHE A 248 1.65 -0.87 -18.41
CA PHE A 248 1.69 -1.82 -19.52
C PHE A 248 0.34 -2.52 -19.73
N ARG A 249 -0.37 -2.83 -18.63
CA ARG A 249 -1.72 -3.39 -18.64
C ARG A 249 -2.70 -2.50 -19.40
N LEU A 250 -2.71 -1.19 -19.13
CA LEU A 250 -3.58 -0.25 -19.83
C LEU A 250 -3.23 -0.19 -21.33
N LEU A 251 -1.94 -0.12 -21.67
CA LEU A 251 -1.49 -0.09 -23.07
C LEU A 251 -1.95 -1.32 -23.86
N VAL A 252 -1.64 -2.52 -23.38
CA VAL A 252 -2.01 -3.76 -24.10
C VAL A 252 -3.52 -3.93 -24.16
N SER A 253 -4.25 -3.50 -23.13
CA SER A 253 -5.71 -3.56 -23.12
C SER A 253 -6.36 -2.60 -24.12
N LEU A 254 -5.83 -1.38 -24.29
CA LEU A 254 -6.26 -0.45 -25.34
C LEU A 254 -5.95 -0.98 -26.74
N ARG A 255 -4.74 -1.52 -26.94
CA ARG A 255 -4.33 -2.14 -28.21
C ARG A 255 -5.29 -3.25 -28.63
N LEU A 256 -5.71 -4.12 -27.69
CA LEU A 256 -6.70 -5.15 -27.98
C LEU A 256 -8.07 -4.56 -28.33
N ARG A 257 -8.54 -3.58 -27.55
CA ARG A 257 -9.83 -2.92 -27.79
C ARG A 257 -9.91 -2.22 -29.15
N LEU A 258 -8.80 -1.73 -29.65
CA LEU A 258 -8.68 -1.12 -30.98
C LEU A 258 -8.69 -2.11 -32.16
N ILE A 259 -8.63 -3.44 -31.94
CA ILE A 259 -8.73 -4.42 -33.04
C ILE A 259 -10.15 -4.42 -33.59
N ASN A 260 -10.38 -3.81 -34.74
CA ASN A 260 -11.68 -3.77 -35.42
C ASN A 260 -11.50 -3.98 -36.95
N PRO A 261 -12.47 -4.63 -37.64
CA PRO A 261 -13.63 -5.32 -37.08
C PRO A 261 -13.21 -6.55 -36.27
N PHE A 262 -13.96 -6.86 -35.21
CA PHE A 262 -13.67 -8.01 -34.35
C PHE A 262 -14.77 -9.04 -34.49
N LEU A 263 -14.47 -10.10 -35.24
CA LEU A 263 -15.32 -11.28 -35.36
C LEU A 263 -14.48 -12.48 -34.98
N LYS A 264 -14.72 -13.05 -33.80
CA LYS A 264 -13.90 -14.12 -33.21
C LYS A 264 -13.71 -15.34 -34.13
N SER A 265 -14.67 -15.65 -34.99
CA SER A 265 -14.55 -16.75 -35.97
C SER A 265 -13.71 -16.41 -37.20
N SER A 266 -13.38 -15.14 -37.43
CA SER A 266 -12.62 -14.72 -38.62
C SER A 266 -11.12 -14.94 -38.47
N VAL A 267 -10.48 -15.38 -39.56
CA VAL A 267 -9.02 -15.58 -39.63
C VAL A 267 -8.26 -14.28 -39.34
N ALA A 268 -8.75 -13.15 -39.85
CA ALA A 268 -8.13 -11.84 -39.61
C ALA A 268 -8.11 -11.47 -38.12
N THR A 269 -9.20 -11.71 -37.39
CA THR A 269 -9.26 -11.46 -35.94
C THR A 269 -8.30 -12.38 -35.18
N GLN A 270 -8.25 -13.66 -35.54
CA GLN A 270 -7.32 -14.62 -34.91
C GLN A 270 -5.85 -14.24 -35.13
N LEU A 271 -5.50 -13.77 -36.34
CA LEU A 271 -4.16 -13.26 -36.62
C LEU A 271 -3.82 -12.02 -35.79
N ALA A 272 -4.76 -11.07 -35.68
CA ALA A 272 -4.57 -9.86 -34.88
C ALA A 272 -4.43 -10.17 -33.38
N ILE A 273 -5.19 -11.14 -32.86
CA ILE A 273 -5.04 -11.64 -31.48
C ILE A 273 -3.67 -12.28 -31.28
N ALA A 274 -3.17 -13.08 -32.24
CA ALA A 274 -1.84 -13.66 -32.17
C ALA A 274 -0.73 -12.58 -32.16
N GLN A 275 -0.88 -11.52 -32.97
CA GLN A 275 0.00 -10.37 -32.94
C GLN A 275 -0.05 -9.65 -31.59
N TRP A 276 -1.24 -9.41 -31.04
CA TRP A 276 -1.40 -8.84 -29.70
C TRP A 276 -0.71 -9.69 -28.62
N HIS A 277 -0.87 -11.01 -28.64
CA HIS A 277 -0.13 -11.89 -27.73
C HIS A 277 1.38 -11.80 -27.91
N ASN A 278 1.88 -11.64 -29.13
CA ASN A 278 3.29 -11.43 -29.36
C ASN A 278 3.77 -10.10 -28.77
N VAL A 279 2.96 -9.04 -28.83
CA VAL A 279 3.25 -7.76 -28.16
C VAL A 279 3.28 -7.91 -26.65
N VAL A 280 2.28 -8.56 -26.08
CA VAL A 280 2.19 -8.85 -24.63
C VAL A 280 3.43 -9.63 -24.14
N ASN A 281 3.93 -10.56 -24.95
CA ASN A 281 5.09 -11.38 -24.62
C ASN A 281 6.44 -10.74 -25.03
N GLY A 282 6.45 -9.48 -25.48
CA GLY A 282 7.67 -8.77 -25.89
C GLY A 282 8.35 -9.32 -27.15
N LYS A 283 7.63 -10.09 -27.97
CA LYS A 283 8.12 -10.61 -29.27
C LYS A 283 7.94 -9.62 -30.40
N LEU A 284 7.00 -8.69 -30.26
CA LEU A 284 6.73 -7.59 -31.18
C LEU A 284 6.55 -6.30 -30.39
N ASP A 285 6.90 -5.16 -30.98
CA ASP A 285 6.70 -3.86 -30.32
C ASP A 285 5.26 -3.34 -30.48
N GLN A 286 4.60 -3.74 -31.58
CA GLN A 286 3.29 -3.24 -31.99
C GLN A 286 2.46 -4.29 -32.75
N ILE A 287 1.14 -4.12 -32.77
CA ILE A 287 0.24 -4.94 -33.59
C ILE A 287 0.30 -4.48 -35.06
N ASN A 288 0.00 -3.20 -35.29
CA ASN A 288 0.09 -2.51 -36.57
C ASN A 288 0.13 -0.99 -36.36
N LEU A 289 0.50 -0.24 -37.38
CA LEU A 289 0.71 1.21 -37.28
C LEU A 289 -0.55 2.00 -36.92
N GLU A 290 -1.72 1.59 -37.41
CA GLU A 290 -2.97 2.30 -37.13
C GLU A 290 -3.39 2.13 -35.67
N ASN A 291 -3.23 0.93 -35.13
CA ASN A 291 -3.45 0.63 -33.73
C ASN A 291 -2.59 1.53 -32.84
N GLU A 292 -1.29 1.62 -33.10
CA GLU A 292 -0.37 2.44 -32.31
C GLU A 292 -0.64 3.95 -32.43
N ARG A 293 -1.13 4.42 -33.58
CA ARG A 293 -1.54 5.84 -33.75
C ARG A 293 -2.76 6.19 -32.90
N MET A 294 -3.68 5.24 -32.72
CA MET A 294 -4.92 5.48 -31.98
C MET A 294 -4.76 5.33 -30.47
N VAL A 295 -3.76 4.59 -29.97
CA VAL A 295 -3.54 4.40 -28.52
C VAL A 295 -3.33 5.74 -27.80
N PRO A 296 -2.43 6.66 -28.22
CA PRO A 296 -2.27 7.96 -27.59
C PRO A 296 -3.55 8.80 -27.57
N VAL A 297 -4.35 8.77 -28.65
CA VAL A 297 -5.62 9.50 -28.75
C VAL A 297 -6.61 9.04 -27.68
N LEU A 298 -6.68 7.71 -27.45
CA LEU A 298 -7.53 7.15 -26.41
C LEU A 298 -7.02 7.43 -25.00
N LEU A 299 -5.70 7.45 -24.81
CA LEU A 299 -5.09 7.83 -23.54
C LEU A 299 -5.36 9.29 -23.19
N GLU A 300 -5.22 10.20 -24.16
CA GLU A 300 -5.54 11.63 -24.00
C GLU A 300 -7.00 11.82 -23.60
N ARG A 301 -7.92 11.12 -24.28
CA ARG A 301 -9.34 11.14 -23.92
C ARG A 301 -9.61 10.66 -22.50
N LEU A 302 -8.98 9.57 -22.07
CA LEU A 302 -9.09 9.09 -20.68
C LEU A 302 -8.60 10.15 -19.70
N CYS A 303 -7.46 10.79 -19.96
CA CYS A 303 -6.92 11.87 -19.15
C CYS A 303 -7.88 13.06 -19.05
N ASP A 304 -8.50 13.47 -20.15
CA ASP A 304 -9.45 14.58 -20.17
C ASP A 304 -10.69 14.29 -19.33
N GLU A 305 -11.27 13.09 -19.46
CA GLU A 305 -12.41 12.66 -18.65
C GLU A 305 -12.07 12.67 -17.15
N MET A 306 -10.87 12.22 -16.79
CA MET A 306 -10.40 12.26 -15.40
C MET A 306 -10.13 13.66 -14.90
N LEU A 307 -9.59 14.55 -15.74
CA LEU A 307 -9.31 15.93 -15.37
C LEU A 307 -10.61 16.68 -15.04
N VAL A 308 -11.68 16.41 -15.78
CA VAL A 308 -13.02 16.95 -15.48
C VAL A 308 -13.49 16.45 -14.11
N GLN A 309 -13.41 15.16 -13.85
CA GLN A 309 -13.80 14.59 -12.55
C GLN A 309 -12.97 15.17 -11.40
N ALA A 310 -11.66 15.28 -11.58
CA ALA A 310 -10.75 15.82 -10.58
C ALA A 310 -11.06 17.29 -10.25
N LYS A 311 -11.35 18.12 -11.26
CA LYS A 311 -11.77 19.52 -11.07
C LYS A 311 -13.07 19.62 -10.29
N SER A 312 -14.05 18.76 -10.59
CA SER A 312 -15.31 18.70 -9.84
C SER A 312 -15.07 18.37 -8.38
N ASN A 313 -14.22 17.37 -8.09
CA ASN A 313 -13.89 16.96 -6.73
C ASN A 313 -13.11 18.07 -5.98
N LEU A 314 -12.21 18.77 -6.66
CA LEU A 314 -11.45 19.86 -6.05
C LEU A 314 -12.35 21.01 -5.62
N ASN A 315 -13.39 21.34 -6.41
CA ASN A 315 -14.34 22.39 -6.05
C ASN A 315 -15.09 22.07 -4.75
N ILE A 316 -15.37 20.78 -4.48
CA ILE A 316 -16.00 20.34 -3.22
C ILE A 316 -15.07 20.55 -2.02
N LEU A 317 -13.74 20.43 -2.20
CA LEU A 317 -12.77 20.60 -1.12
C LEU A 317 -12.49 22.07 -0.78
N VAL A 318 -12.80 22.99 -1.69
CA VAL A 318 -12.52 24.43 -1.54
C VAL A 318 -13.79 25.22 -1.17
N SER A 319 -14.97 24.58 -1.25
CA SER A 319 -16.27 25.12 -0.80
C SER A 319 -16.52 24.87 0.67
#